data_AF-A0A3B8XGZ3-F1
#
_entry.id   AF-A0A3B8XGZ3-F1
#
_cell.length_a   1.000
_cell.length_b   1.000
_cell.length_c   1.000
_cell.angle_alpha   90.00
_cell.angle_beta   90.00
_cell.angle_gamma   90.00
#
_symmetry.space_group_name_H-M   'P 1'
#
loop_
_entity.id
_entity.type
_entity.pdbx_description
1 polymer ?
#
loop_
_entity_poly.entity_id
_entity_poly.type
_entity_poly.pdbx_seq_one_letter_code
_entity_poly.pdbx_strand_id
1 'polypeptide(L)'
;MRTGGISEWASRAGRGLFRLADIALPPLCLDCGRGVCTHAALCGECWAGIDFIERPWCAVTGIPFPYEAGPDAVSAAAAAFP
;
A
#
# COMPACT_ATOMS: atom_id res chain seq x y z
N MET A 1 -15.26 -26.54 -27.26
CA MET A 1 -14.62 -25.54 -26.38
C MET A 1 -15.44 -24.25 -26.41
N ARG A 2 -16.26 -24.01 -25.38
CA ARG A 2 -17.10 -22.78 -25.25
C ARG A 2 -17.08 -22.35 -23.78
N THR A 3 -16.05 -21.59 -23.39
CA THR A 3 -15.87 -21.02 -22.04
C THR A 3 -16.23 -19.52 -21.98
N GLY A 4 -17.09 -19.03 -22.88
CA GLY A 4 -17.42 -17.59 -22.97
C GLY A 4 -18.52 -17.09 -22.02
N GLY A 5 -19.36 -17.97 -21.48
CA GLY A 5 -20.56 -17.53 -20.72
C GLY A 5 -20.30 -17.14 -19.27
N ILE A 6 -19.49 -17.92 -18.54
CA ILE A 6 -19.33 -17.74 -17.08
C ILE A 6 -18.35 -16.60 -16.76
N SER A 7 -17.27 -16.44 -17.54
CA SER A 7 -16.29 -15.38 -17.36
C SER A 7 -16.88 -13.99 -17.64
N GLU A 8 -17.77 -13.87 -18.63
CA GLU A 8 -18.39 -12.61 -18.99
C GLU A 8 -19.39 -12.15 -17.90
N TRP A 9 -20.21 -13.05 -17.37
CA TRP A 9 -21.12 -12.78 -16.26
C TRP A 9 -20.37 -12.46 -14.96
N ALA A 10 -19.31 -13.21 -14.64
CA ALA A 10 -18.45 -12.94 -13.50
C ALA A 10 -17.81 -11.54 -13.60
N SER A 11 -17.37 -11.13 -14.79
CA SER A 11 -16.76 -9.81 -14.99
C SER A 11 -17.76 -8.66 -14.81
N ARG A 12 -19.02 -8.85 -15.22
CA ARG A 12 -20.09 -7.84 -15.11
C ARG A 12 -20.57 -7.69 -13.66
N ALA A 13 -20.76 -8.82 -12.97
CA ALA A 13 -21.10 -8.85 -11.55
C ALA A 13 -19.98 -8.25 -10.68
N GLY A 14 -18.72 -8.57 -10.99
CA GLY A 14 -17.56 -8.00 -10.31
C GLY A 14 -17.51 -6.47 -10.43
N ARG A 15 -17.67 -5.91 -11.64
CA ARG A 15 -17.64 -4.45 -11.84
C ARG A 15 -18.71 -3.71 -11.07
N GLY A 16 -19.93 -4.25 -10.98
CA GLY A 16 -21.02 -3.64 -10.21
C GLY A 16 -20.75 -3.63 -8.70
N LEU A 17 -20.18 -4.71 -8.17
CA LEU A 17 -19.81 -4.83 -6.76
C LEU A 17 -18.72 -3.81 -6.36
N PHE A 18 -17.69 -3.64 -7.19
CA PHE A 18 -16.63 -2.65 -6.94
C PHE A 18 -17.17 -1.22 -6.84
N ARG A 19 -18.15 -0.85 -7.67
CA ARG A 19 -18.78 0.48 -7.62
C ARG A 19 -19.55 0.75 -6.33
N LEU A 20 -20.20 -0.26 -5.76
CA LEU A 20 -20.88 -0.13 -4.47
C LEU A 20 -19.89 -0.07 -3.31
N ALA A 21 -18.78 -0.80 -3.42
CA ALA A 21 -17.70 -0.74 -2.44
C ALA A 21 -17.11 0.68 -2.35
N ASP A 22 -16.92 1.39 -3.46
CA ASP A 22 -16.43 2.78 -3.47
C ASP A 22 -17.36 3.78 -2.76
N ILE A 23 -18.66 3.46 -2.64
CA ILE A 23 -19.61 4.32 -1.91
C ILE A 23 -19.46 4.09 -0.40
N ALA A 24 -19.35 2.83 0.02
CA ALA A 24 -19.21 2.47 1.43
C ALA A 24 -17.79 2.74 1.97
N LEU A 25 -16.79 2.56 1.10
CA LEU A 25 -15.37 2.76 1.37
C LEU A 25 -14.79 3.64 0.26
N PRO A 26 -15.00 4.96 0.33
CA PRO A 26 -14.44 5.88 -0.65
C PRO A 26 -12.92 5.87 -0.60
N PRO A 27 -12.25 6.27 -1.70
CA PRO A 27 -10.81 6.46 -1.70
C PRO A 27 -10.42 7.59 -0.74
N LEU A 28 -9.66 7.24 0.30
CA LEU A 28 -9.16 8.15 1.33
C LEU A 28 -7.64 8.17 1.34
N CYS A 29 -7.07 9.31 1.73
CA CYS A 29 -5.64 9.47 1.97
C CYS A 29 -5.19 8.48 3.05
N LEU A 30 -4.12 7.72 2.78
CA LEU A 30 -3.60 6.69 3.69
C LEU A 30 -3.09 7.24 5.02
N ASP A 31 -2.79 8.54 5.09
CA ASP A 31 -2.29 9.20 6.29
C ASP A 31 -3.41 9.97 7.02
N CYS A 32 -3.96 11.02 6.39
CA CYS A 32 -4.92 11.91 7.04
C CYS A 32 -6.41 11.58 6.81
N GLY A 33 -6.74 10.60 5.98
CA GLY A 33 -8.14 10.22 5.70
C GLY A 33 -8.95 11.21 4.85
N ARG A 34 -8.36 12.27 4.30
CA ARG A 34 -9.04 13.18 3.34
C ARG A 34 -9.40 12.42 2.06
N GLY A 35 -10.53 12.75 1.43
CA GLY A 35 -10.91 12.19 0.13
C GLY A 35 -9.86 12.44 -0.97
N VAL A 36 -9.56 11.40 -1.75
CA VAL A 36 -8.60 11.42 -2.86
C VAL A 36 -9.23 10.80 -4.13
N CYS A 37 -8.61 10.99 -5.28
CA CYS A 37 -9.18 10.54 -6.56
C CYS A 37 -9.07 9.03 -6.81
N THR A 38 -8.17 8.34 -6.13
CA THR A 38 -7.90 6.90 -6.31
C THR A 38 -7.50 6.25 -4.99
N HIS A 39 -7.78 4.95 -4.87
CA HIS A 39 -7.28 4.13 -3.76
C HIS A 39 -5.75 4.06 -3.75
N ALA A 40 -5.19 3.73 -2.59
CA ALA A 40 -3.75 3.61 -2.37
C ALA A 40 -2.95 4.89 -2.73
N ALA A 41 -3.48 6.06 -2.37
CA ALA A 41 -2.86 7.36 -2.63
C ALA A 41 -2.77 8.23 -1.37
N LEU A 42 -1.91 9.25 -1.46
CA LEU A 42 -1.80 10.33 -0.49
C LEU A 42 -2.34 11.63 -1.10
N CYS A 43 -2.87 12.53 -0.27
CA CYS A 43 -3.16 13.89 -0.71
C CYS A 43 -1.85 14.67 -0.93
N GLY A 44 -1.91 15.80 -1.64
CA GLY A 44 -0.72 16.60 -1.93
C GLY A 44 0.02 17.10 -0.68
N GLU A 45 -0.70 17.40 0.40
CA GLU A 45 -0.12 17.84 1.68
C GLU A 45 0.68 16.70 2.35
N CYS A 46 0.06 15.52 2.55
CA CYS A 46 0.74 14.37 3.13
C CYS A 46 1.89 13.86 2.25
N TRP A 47 1.70 13.89 0.92
CA TRP A 47 2.75 13.52 -0.02
C TRP A 47 3.97 14.44 0.07
N ALA A 48 3.77 15.75 0.26
CA ALA A 48 4.87 16.70 0.38
C ALA A 48 5.69 16.51 1.67
N GLY A 49 5.12 15.89 2.70
CA GLY A 49 5.76 15.63 3.99
C GLY A 49 6.17 14.18 4.22
N ILE A 50 6.11 13.31 3.21
CA ILE A 50 6.46 11.90 3.39
C ILE A 50 7.97 11.70 3.40
N ASP A 51 8.46 10.97 4.40
CA ASP A 51 9.82 10.45 4.42
C ASP A 51 9.87 9.14 3.61
N PHE A 52 10.55 9.20 2.47
CA PHE A 52 10.74 8.01 1.65
C PHE A 52 11.71 7.05 2.33
N ILE A 53 11.32 5.77 2.37
CA ILE A 53 12.19 4.70 2.84
C ILE A 53 13.29 4.53 1.79
N GLU A 54 14.53 4.84 2.15
CA GLU A 54 15.75 4.64 1.35
C GLU A 54 16.83 3.91 2.16
N ARG A 55 17.87 3.40 1.46
CA ARG A 55 18.99 2.73 2.14
C ARG A 55 19.81 3.75 2.94
N PRO A 56 20.42 3.32 4.06
CA PRO A 56 20.41 1.98 4.62
C PRO A 56 19.20 1.70 5.52
N TRP A 57 18.58 0.53 5.36
CA TRP A 57 17.45 0.06 6.18
C TRP A 57 17.74 -1.33 6.75
N CYS A 58 16.98 -1.72 7.78
CA CYS A 58 17.07 -3.07 8.33
C CYS A 58 16.56 -4.10 7.30
N ALA A 59 17.35 -5.15 7.04
CA ALA A 59 17.00 -6.20 6.09
C ALA A 59 15.76 -7.04 6.48
N VAL A 60 15.35 -6.98 7.75
CA VAL A 60 14.19 -7.73 8.28
C VAL A 60 12.94 -6.84 8.34
N THR A 61 13.04 -5.68 9.00
CA THR A 61 11.86 -4.83 9.27
C THR A 61 11.62 -3.76 8.21
N GLY A 62 12.61 -3.46 7.37
CA GLY A 62 12.54 -2.35 6.40
C GLY A 62 12.62 -0.95 7.02
N ILE A 63 12.82 -0.84 8.34
CA ILE A 63 12.94 0.46 9.03
C ILE A 63 14.31 1.09 8.68
N PRO A 64 14.35 2.37 8.25
CA PRO A 64 15.59 3.09 7.97
C PRO A 64 16.52 3.19 9.18
N PHE A 65 17.83 3.10 8.96
CA PHE A 65 18.83 3.37 9.99
C PHE A 65 19.14 4.87 10.06
N PRO A 66 19.39 5.42 11.27
CA PRO A 66 19.81 6.82 11.42
C PRO A 66 21.31 7.04 11.12
N TYR A 67 22.03 5.99 10.73
CA TYR A 67 23.46 5.99 10.42
C TYR A 67 23.76 4.98 9.32
N GLU A 68 24.95 5.11 8.73
CA GLU A 68 25.44 4.16 7.72
C GLU A 68 25.59 2.76 8.31
N ALA A 69 24.70 1.85 7.91
CA ALA A 69 24.75 0.45 8.26
C ALA A 69 25.22 -0.38 7.06
N GLY A 70 25.92 -1.48 7.34
CA GLY A 70 26.44 -2.36 6.28
C GLY A 70 25.33 -2.96 5.41
N PRO A 71 25.68 -3.48 4.22
CA PRO A 71 24.74 -4.26 3.42
C PRO A 71 24.21 -5.42 4.26
N ASP A 72 22.89 -5.64 4.19
CA ASP A 72 22.16 -6.67 4.94
C ASP A 72 22.15 -6.52 6.47
N ALA A 73 22.41 -5.30 6.98
CA ALA A 73 22.38 -5.02 8.41
C ALA A 73 20.99 -5.30 9.04
N VAL A 74 21.03 -5.91 10.23
CA VAL A 74 19.86 -6.22 11.05
C VAL A 74 19.85 -5.32 12.28
N SER A 75 18.71 -4.67 12.56
CA SER A 75 18.56 -3.80 13.72
C SER A 75 18.57 -4.61 15.02
N ALA A 76 18.99 -3.99 16.13
CA ALA A 76 18.96 -4.66 17.44
C ALA A 76 17.56 -5.15 17.82
N ALA A 77 16.50 -4.40 17.44
CA ALA A 77 15.12 -4.81 17.65
C ALA A 77 14.78 -6.09 16.88
N ALA A 78 15.15 -6.17 15.60
CA ALA A 78 14.94 -7.37 14.79
C ALA A 78 15.77 -8.57 15.27
N ALA A 79 16.98 -8.34 15.80
CA ALA A 79 17.78 -9.41 16.39
C ALA A 79 17.19 -9.95 17.71
N ALA A 80 16.55 -9.09 18.50
CA ALA A 80 15.91 -9.47 19.76
C ALA A 80 14.56 -10.17 19.55
N PHE A 81 13.83 -9.81 18.49
CA PHE A 81 12.52 -10.35 18.12
C PHE A 81 12.53 -10.75 16.63
N PRO A 82 13.11 -11.93 16.31
CA PRO A 82 13.25 -12.37 14.93
C PRO A 82 11.92 -12.70 14.25
#